data_AF-A0A2W6DX02-F1
#
_entry.id   AF-A0A2W6DX02-F1
#
_cell.length_a   1.000
_cell.length_b   1.000
_cell.length_c   1.000
_cell.angle_alpha   90.00
_cell.angle_beta   90.00
_cell.angle_gamma   90.00
#
_symmetry.space_group_name_H-M   'P 1'
#
loop_
_entity.id
_entity.type
_entity.pdbx_description
1 polymer ?
#
loop_
_entity_poly.entity_id
_entity_poly.type
_entity_poly.pdbx_seq_one_letter_code
_entity_poly.pdbx_strand_id
1 'polypeptide(L)'
;MRRGLTQRTVLASIVVAVVVLGEFAVLFLAFQSLRAEERQDNQAVNVLATSGALEESLLNISTGLRIYLMSGQPAGLRPYQAALAAYPRQARQLDRLTAGNPDLHGRVKSIGNSVGAYVGTWTSAIIEMSRVDLAGARRLAATDAAKQPVVVIRDQFAALDRQQLALSVVRRAGAAHSVVLALWFGVAGLVAALLLLAGGAIVLHRMVVRPVKRLADAVGRLRGGDLSARVPERGTGELGELAVGFNAMAQELEAARDEVEQQNAELQGQQAELQTVLASVGRQKEDAEALHHFGEQLAAQTQVEQ
;
A
#
# COMPACT_ATOMS: atom_id res chain seq x y z
N MET A 1 6.74 11.14 -33.88
CA MET A 1 5.55 11.27 -33.02
C MET A 1 6.00 11.59 -31.59
N ARG A 2 5.79 12.83 -31.13
CA ARG A 2 6.21 13.27 -29.78
C ARG A 2 5.14 12.82 -28.76
N ARG A 3 5.52 12.08 -27.72
CA ARG A 3 4.60 11.58 -26.68
C ARG A 3 3.97 12.76 -25.92
N GLY A 4 2.65 12.88 -25.95
CA GLY A 4 1.88 13.93 -25.27
C GLY A 4 1.91 13.85 -23.74
N LEU A 5 1.41 14.89 -23.07
CA LEU A 5 1.33 15.00 -21.60
C LEU A 5 0.49 13.85 -20.99
N THR A 6 -0.59 13.48 -21.66
CA THR A 6 -1.44 12.31 -21.36
C THR A 6 -0.66 11.01 -21.36
N GLN A 7 0.20 10.78 -22.35
CA GLN A 7 0.96 9.54 -22.42
C GLN A 7 2.00 9.42 -21.29
N ARG A 8 2.58 10.55 -20.84
CA ARG A 8 3.52 10.59 -19.71
C ARG A 8 2.82 10.41 -18.35
N THR A 9 1.65 11.02 -18.17
CA THR A 9 0.85 10.89 -16.94
C THR A 9 0.27 9.48 -16.80
N VAL A 10 -0.15 8.85 -17.91
CA VAL A 10 -0.55 7.43 -17.92
C VAL A 10 0.63 6.53 -17.55
N LEU A 11 1.82 6.76 -18.11
CA LEU A 11 3.02 5.98 -17.76
C LEU A 11 3.40 6.13 -16.28
N ALA A 12 3.36 7.34 -15.75
CA ALA A 12 3.60 7.60 -14.33
C ALA A 12 2.56 6.90 -13.43
N SER A 13 1.28 6.91 -13.83
CA SER A 13 0.20 6.26 -13.10
C SER A 13 0.37 4.73 -13.08
N ILE A 14 0.81 4.14 -14.21
CA ILE A 14 1.11 2.71 -14.31
C ILE A 14 2.29 2.35 -13.38
N VAL A 15 3.35 3.16 -13.36
CA VAL A 15 4.50 2.93 -12.47
C VAL A 15 4.07 2.94 -11.00
N VAL A 16 3.27 3.92 -10.59
CA VAL A 16 2.73 3.99 -9.23
C VAL A 16 1.88 2.77 -8.91
N ALA A 17 0.97 2.38 -9.81
CA ALA A 17 0.12 1.21 -9.61
C ALA A 17 0.94 -0.08 -9.44
N VAL A 18 2.01 -0.26 -10.23
CA VAL A 18 2.90 -1.42 -10.12
C VAL A 18 3.66 -1.43 -8.79
N VAL A 19 4.16 -0.28 -8.33
CA VAL A 19 4.85 -0.20 -7.03
C VAL A 19 3.89 -0.51 -5.88
N VAL A 20 2.69 0.07 -5.88
CA VAL A 20 1.67 -0.19 -4.86
C VAL A 20 1.23 -1.66 -4.87
N LEU A 21 1.03 -2.25 -6.04
CA LEU A 21 0.70 -3.67 -6.17
C LEU A 21 1.83 -4.58 -5.68
N GLY A 22 3.09 -4.23 -5.98
CA GLY A 22 4.25 -4.94 -5.50
C GLY A 22 4.37 -4.89 -3.97
N GLU A 23 4.19 -3.70 -3.39
CA GLU A 23 4.19 -3.50 -1.94
C GLU A 23 3.06 -4.28 -1.27
N PHE A 24 1.85 -4.20 -1.83
CA PHE A 24 0.70 -4.97 -1.34
C PHE A 24 0.95 -6.48 -1.41
N ALA A 25 1.52 -6.98 -2.50
CA ALA A 25 1.84 -8.40 -2.64
C ALA A 25 2.86 -8.86 -1.60
N VAL A 26 3.90 -8.06 -1.33
CA VAL A 26 4.90 -8.38 -0.30
C VAL A 26 4.29 -8.37 1.09
N LEU A 27 3.51 -7.33 1.43
CA LEU A 27 2.79 -7.26 2.71
C LEU A 27 1.82 -8.44 2.87
N PHE A 28 1.14 -8.83 1.80
CA PHE A 28 0.22 -9.96 1.80
C PHE A 28 0.94 -11.30 2.05
N LEU A 29 2.08 -11.53 1.39
CA LEU A 29 2.90 -12.73 1.62
C LEU A 29 3.47 -12.77 3.04
N ALA A 30 3.96 -11.64 3.56
CA ALA A 30 4.40 -11.52 4.94
C ALA A 30 3.27 -11.77 5.95
N PHE A 31 2.08 -11.27 5.65
CA PHE A 31 0.91 -11.51 6.50
C PHE A 31 0.45 -12.96 6.45
N GLN A 32 0.55 -13.61 5.29
CA GLN A 32 0.30 -15.05 5.18
C GLN A 32 1.32 -15.87 5.98
N SER A 33 2.61 -15.51 5.95
CA SER A 33 3.62 -16.23 6.74
C SER A 33 3.36 -16.10 8.25
N LEU A 34 3.00 -14.91 8.72
CA LEU A 34 2.64 -14.67 10.12
C LEU A 34 1.42 -15.51 10.55
N ARG A 35 0.36 -15.54 9.73
CA ARG A 35 -0.85 -16.34 10.02
C ARG A 35 -0.62 -17.85 9.96
N ALA A 36 0.27 -18.31 9.08
CA ALA A 36 0.61 -19.73 8.97
C ALA A 36 1.37 -20.22 10.22
N GLU A 37 2.29 -19.39 10.74
CA GLU A 37 3.02 -19.67 11.97
C GLU A 37 2.11 -19.68 13.20
N GLU A 38 1.20 -18.71 13.31
CA GLU A 38 0.26 -18.60 14.44
C GLU A 38 -0.66 -19.83 14.57
N ARG A 39 -1.14 -20.38 13.43
CA ARG A 39 -1.97 -21.60 13.44
C ARG A 39 -1.22 -22.83 13.93
N GLN A 40 0.06 -22.96 13.60
CA GLN A 40 0.87 -24.11 13.97
C GLN A 40 1.37 -24.03 15.42
N ASP A 41 1.71 -22.84 15.91
CA ASP A 41 2.06 -22.63 17.33
C ASP A 41 0.86 -22.92 18.23
N ASN A 42 -0.34 -22.47 17.84
CA ASN A 42 -1.58 -22.80 18.55
C ASN A 42 -1.87 -24.31 18.53
N GLN A 43 -1.53 -25.01 17.45
CA GLN A 43 -1.70 -26.47 17.38
C GLN A 43 -0.76 -27.19 18.36
N ALA A 44 0.52 -26.82 18.42
CA ALA A 44 1.49 -27.42 19.36
C ALA A 44 1.07 -27.20 20.83
N VAL A 45 0.61 -25.99 21.17
CA VAL A 45 0.09 -25.67 22.51
C VAL A 45 -1.14 -26.52 22.84
N ASN A 46 -2.10 -26.63 21.92
CA ASN A 46 -3.29 -27.44 22.13
C ASN A 46 -2.99 -28.95 22.23
N VAL A 47 -2.01 -29.44 21.45
CA VAL A 47 -1.52 -30.83 21.54
C VAL A 47 -0.90 -31.09 22.90
N LEU A 48 0.00 -30.23 23.38
CA LEU A 48 0.63 -30.34 24.71
C LEU A 48 -0.41 -30.32 25.83
N ALA A 49 -1.35 -29.38 25.80
CA ALA A 49 -2.40 -29.28 26.81
C ALA A 49 -3.31 -30.53 26.84
N THR A 50 -3.70 -31.04 25.67
CA THR A 50 -4.57 -32.23 25.58
C THR A 50 -3.80 -33.52 25.93
N SER A 51 -2.52 -33.60 25.54
CA SER A 51 -1.58 -34.67 25.91
C SER A 51 -1.44 -34.76 27.43
N GLY A 52 -1.19 -33.63 28.09
CA GLY A 52 -1.09 -33.56 29.56
C GLY A 52 -2.37 -33.99 30.27
N ALA A 53 -3.54 -33.60 29.77
CA ALA A 53 -4.82 -34.05 30.34
C ALA A 53 -5.06 -35.56 30.20
N LEU A 54 -4.55 -36.18 29.13
CA LEU A 54 -4.59 -37.62 28.93
C LEU A 54 -3.59 -38.35 29.84
N GLU A 55 -2.38 -37.81 30.03
CA GLU A 55 -1.42 -38.34 30.99
C GLU A 55 -1.98 -38.25 32.42
N GLU A 56 -2.63 -37.14 32.78
CA GLU A 56 -3.30 -36.99 34.07
C GLU A 56 -4.39 -38.06 34.26
N SER A 57 -5.20 -38.33 33.23
CA SER A 57 -6.20 -39.40 33.26
C SER A 57 -5.56 -40.78 33.47
N LEU A 58 -4.45 -41.07 32.79
CA LEU A 58 -3.67 -42.30 33.00
C LEU A 58 -3.17 -42.43 34.45
N LEU A 59 -2.64 -41.34 35.01
CA LEU A 59 -2.16 -41.30 36.39
C LEU A 59 -3.32 -41.51 37.37
N ASN A 60 -4.47 -40.91 37.12
CA ASN A 60 -5.69 -41.09 37.93
C ASN A 60 -6.26 -42.51 37.85
N ILE A 61 -6.17 -43.17 36.69
CA ILE A 61 -6.46 -44.61 36.53
C ILE A 61 -5.55 -45.43 37.45
N SER A 62 -4.23 -45.28 37.31
CA SER A 62 -3.26 -46.03 38.12
C SER A 62 -3.41 -45.75 39.62
N THR A 63 -3.62 -44.48 39.98
CA THR A 63 -3.76 -44.00 41.35
C THR A 63 -5.05 -44.51 41.98
N GLY A 64 -6.19 -44.40 41.30
CA GLY A 64 -7.47 -44.93 41.78
C GLY A 64 -7.44 -46.45 41.99
N LEU A 65 -6.80 -47.18 41.07
CA LEU A 65 -6.58 -48.62 41.24
C LEU A 65 -5.75 -48.92 42.50
N ARG A 66 -4.64 -48.20 42.70
CA ARG A 66 -3.79 -48.38 43.90
C ARG A 66 -4.55 -48.05 45.19
N ILE A 67 -5.30 -46.95 45.24
CA ILE A 67 -6.10 -46.56 46.41
C ILE A 67 -7.15 -47.63 46.73
N TYR A 68 -7.85 -48.15 45.72
CA TYR A 68 -8.80 -49.24 45.89
C TYR A 68 -8.12 -50.50 46.43
N LEU A 69 -7.01 -50.92 45.82
CA LEU A 69 -6.28 -52.09 46.27
C LEU A 69 -5.79 -51.92 47.71
N MET A 70 -5.26 -50.75 48.09
CA MET A 70 -4.78 -50.50 49.46
C MET A 70 -5.91 -50.49 50.49
N SER A 71 -7.01 -49.79 50.21
CA SER A 71 -8.12 -49.62 51.16
C SER A 71 -9.10 -50.80 51.18
N GLY A 72 -9.22 -51.54 50.09
CA GLY A 72 -10.28 -52.53 49.87
C GLY A 72 -11.67 -51.92 49.67
N GLN A 73 -11.81 -50.59 49.70
CA GLN A 73 -13.10 -49.92 49.63
C GLN A 73 -13.44 -49.49 48.20
N PRO A 74 -14.63 -49.82 47.66
CA PRO A 74 -15.03 -49.43 46.30
C PRO A 74 -14.95 -47.93 46.02
N ALA A 75 -15.10 -47.09 47.05
CA ALA A 75 -14.95 -45.63 46.94
C ALA A 75 -13.55 -45.20 46.45
N GLY A 76 -12.52 -46.03 46.66
CA GLY A 76 -11.16 -45.80 46.14
C GLY A 76 -11.08 -45.78 44.60
N LEU A 77 -12.05 -46.39 43.90
CA LEU A 77 -12.11 -46.40 42.43
C LEU A 77 -12.67 -45.11 41.82
N ARG A 78 -13.09 -44.11 42.63
CA ARG A 78 -13.65 -42.86 42.10
C ARG A 78 -12.71 -42.14 41.09
N PRO A 79 -11.41 -41.93 41.36
CA PRO A 79 -10.50 -41.33 40.38
C PRO A 79 -10.35 -42.17 39.11
N TYR A 80 -10.32 -43.49 39.25
CA TYR A 80 -10.24 -44.44 38.14
C TYR A 80 -11.47 -44.33 37.22
N GLN A 81 -12.66 -44.32 37.81
CA GLN A 81 -13.93 -44.22 37.08
C GLN A 81 -14.08 -42.86 36.39
N ALA A 82 -13.74 -41.77 37.09
CA ALA A 82 -13.80 -40.42 36.53
C ALA A 82 -12.85 -40.26 35.33
N ALA A 83 -11.61 -40.75 35.46
CA ALA A 83 -10.63 -40.70 34.39
C ALA A 83 -11.04 -41.54 33.17
N LEU A 84 -11.56 -42.76 33.38
CA LEU A 84 -12.09 -43.58 32.28
C LEU A 84 -13.27 -42.93 31.54
N ALA A 85 -14.12 -42.21 32.26
CA ALA A 85 -15.23 -41.49 31.64
C ALA A 85 -14.77 -40.27 30.81
N ALA A 86 -13.71 -39.58 31.26
CA ALA A 86 -13.16 -38.40 30.57
C ALA A 86 -12.28 -38.76 29.36
N TYR A 87 -11.55 -39.87 29.44
CA TYR A 87 -10.52 -40.27 28.47
C TYR A 87 -10.99 -40.28 27.00
N PRO A 88 -12.14 -40.85 26.61
CA PRO A 88 -12.54 -40.93 25.20
C PRO A 88 -12.77 -39.56 24.54
N ARG A 89 -13.19 -38.55 25.33
CA ARG A 89 -13.36 -37.18 24.79
C ARG A 89 -12.02 -36.53 24.52
N GLN A 90 -11.09 -36.62 25.48
CA GLN A 90 -9.73 -36.08 25.35
C GLN A 90 -8.95 -36.79 24.23
N ALA A 91 -9.08 -38.11 24.12
CA ALA A 91 -8.41 -38.91 23.09
C ALA A 91 -8.89 -38.52 21.67
N ARG A 92 -10.20 -38.35 21.48
CA ARG A 92 -10.75 -37.86 20.19
C ARG A 92 -10.32 -36.44 19.87
N GLN A 93 -10.17 -35.58 20.87
CA GLN A 93 -9.67 -34.22 20.66
C GLN A 93 -8.21 -34.24 20.21
N LEU A 94 -7.35 -35.02 20.87
CA LEU A 94 -5.95 -35.16 20.48
C LEU A 94 -5.80 -35.81 19.09
N ASP A 95 -6.63 -36.80 18.78
CA ASP A 95 -6.68 -37.45 17.46
C ASP A 95 -7.00 -36.43 16.34
N ARG A 96 -8.02 -35.58 16.54
CA ARG A 96 -8.38 -34.50 15.60
C ARG A 96 -7.29 -33.44 15.46
N LEU A 97 -6.69 -33.02 16.57
CA LEU A 97 -5.59 -32.04 16.56
C LEU A 97 -4.37 -32.55 15.80
N THR A 98 -4.21 -33.86 15.68
CA THR A 98 -3.03 -34.48 15.04
C THR A 98 -3.30 -35.01 13.63
N ALA A 99 -4.57 -35.05 13.18
CA ALA A 99 -4.97 -35.60 11.88
C ALA A 99 -4.24 -35.01 10.67
N GLY A 100 -3.81 -33.75 10.74
CA GLY A 100 -3.04 -33.07 9.67
C GLY A 100 -1.56 -33.46 9.60
N ASN A 101 -1.03 -34.25 10.55
CA ASN A 101 0.35 -34.67 10.61
C ASN A 101 0.41 -36.21 10.79
N PRO A 102 0.69 -36.98 9.72
CA PRO A 102 0.65 -38.45 9.76
C PRO A 102 1.55 -39.08 10.84
N ASP A 103 2.76 -38.57 11.01
CA ASP A 103 3.72 -39.08 12.00
C ASP A 103 3.21 -38.85 13.42
N LEU A 104 2.70 -37.65 13.68
CA LEU A 104 2.16 -37.25 14.98
C LEU A 104 0.89 -38.06 15.30
N HIS A 105 0.00 -38.19 14.32
CA HIS A 105 -1.22 -38.97 14.44
C HIS A 105 -0.95 -40.45 14.71
N GLY A 106 0.05 -41.03 14.05
CA GLY A 106 0.49 -42.40 14.30
C GLY A 106 0.99 -42.63 15.74
N ARG A 107 1.73 -41.67 16.31
CA ARG A 107 2.18 -41.71 17.71
C ARG A 107 1.00 -41.63 18.69
N VAL A 108 0.06 -40.71 18.45
CA VAL A 108 -1.16 -40.58 19.28
C VAL A 108 -1.98 -41.86 19.25
N LYS A 109 -2.15 -42.50 18.09
CA LYS A 109 -2.81 -43.80 17.99
C LYS A 109 -2.08 -44.90 18.74
N SER A 110 -0.75 -44.93 18.66
CA SER A 110 0.08 -45.88 19.42
C SER A 110 -0.13 -45.73 20.93
N ILE A 111 -0.12 -44.49 21.44
CA ILE A 111 -0.43 -44.18 22.85
C ILE A 111 -1.84 -44.66 23.21
N GLY A 112 -2.84 -44.34 22.38
CA GLY A 112 -4.22 -44.77 22.60
C GLY A 112 -4.37 -46.29 22.68
N ASN A 113 -3.68 -47.03 21.81
CA ASN A 113 -3.65 -48.49 21.82
C ASN A 113 -2.99 -49.03 23.09
N SER A 114 -1.85 -48.45 23.52
CA SER A 114 -1.17 -48.82 24.76
C SER A 114 -2.07 -48.60 25.99
N VAL A 115 -2.77 -47.46 26.06
CA VAL A 115 -3.72 -47.17 27.15
C VAL A 115 -4.89 -48.14 27.12
N GLY A 116 -5.48 -48.39 25.94
CA GLY A 116 -6.56 -49.36 25.77
C GLY A 116 -6.16 -50.77 26.24
N ALA A 117 -4.95 -51.21 25.89
CA ALA A 117 -4.40 -52.48 26.35
C ALA A 117 -4.12 -52.50 27.86
N TYR A 118 -3.59 -51.42 28.44
CA TYR A 118 -3.40 -51.32 29.89
C TYR A 118 -4.74 -51.42 30.64
N VAL A 119 -5.75 -50.67 30.21
CA VAL A 119 -7.07 -50.67 30.84
C VAL A 119 -7.73 -52.04 30.69
N GLY A 120 -7.80 -52.55 29.45
CA GLY A 120 -8.56 -53.74 29.08
C GLY A 120 -7.91 -55.07 29.46
N THR A 121 -6.58 -55.14 29.54
CA THR A 121 -5.85 -56.38 29.86
C THR A 121 -5.39 -56.42 31.30
N TRP A 122 -4.92 -55.29 31.86
CA TRP A 122 -4.33 -55.26 33.20
C TRP A 122 -5.30 -54.78 34.26
N THR A 123 -5.86 -53.57 34.11
CA THR A 123 -6.64 -52.98 35.21
C THR A 123 -7.95 -53.71 35.45
N SER A 124 -8.64 -54.12 34.37
CA SER A 124 -9.87 -54.93 34.42
C SER A 124 -9.63 -56.25 35.16
N ALA A 125 -8.61 -57.00 34.77
CA ALA A 125 -8.26 -58.30 35.35
C ALA A 125 -7.89 -58.19 36.85
N ILE A 126 -7.13 -57.14 37.22
CA ILE A 126 -6.78 -56.89 38.62
C ILE A 126 -8.03 -56.53 39.44
N ILE A 127 -8.91 -55.68 38.91
CA ILE A 127 -10.16 -55.32 39.60
C ILE A 127 -11.08 -56.54 39.74
N GLU A 128 -11.21 -57.37 38.70
CA GLU A 128 -12.03 -58.58 38.75
C GLU A 128 -11.50 -59.58 39.79
N MET A 129 -10.19 -59.89 39.75
CA MET A 129 -9.55 -60.75 40.74
C MET A 129 -9.72 -60.21 42.17
N SER A 130 -9.65 -58.89 42.36
CA SER A 130 -9.75 -58.28 43.69
C SER A 130 -11.12 -58.47 44.37
N ARG A 131 -12.17 -58.81 43.61
CA ARG A 131 -13.50 -59.13 44.14
C ARG A 131 -13.52 -60.48 44.87
N VAL A 132 -12.61 -61.39 44.52
CA VAL A 132 -12.52 -62.75 45.06
C VAL A 132 -11.28 -62.92 45.95
N ASP A 133 -10.12 -62.44 45.50
CA ASP A 133 -8.86 -62.43 46.25
C ASP A 133 -8.15 -61.06 46.15
N LEU A 134 -8.48 -60.17 47.09
CA LEU A 134 -7.85 -58.86 47.20
C LEU A 134 -6.34 -58.95 47.49
N ALA A 135 -5.90 -59.96 48.25
CA ALA A 135 -4.48 -60.12 48.57
C ALA A 135 -3.68 -60.57 47.33
N GLY A 136 -4.22 -61.48 46.53
CA GLY A 136 -3.70 -61.87 45.21
C GLY A 136 -3.63 -60.69 44.25
N ALA A 137 -4.69 -59.88 44.18
CA ALA A 137 -4.70 -58.67 43.37
C ALA A 137 -3.64 -57.66 43.76
N ARG A 138 -3.40 -57.46 45.06
CA ARG A 138 -2.29 -56.62 45.56
C ARG A 138 -0.93 -57.17 45.14
N ARG A 139 -0.70 -58.48 45.26
CA ARG A 139 0.57 -59.11 44.85
C ARG A 139 0.81 -58.95 43.36
N LEU A 140 -0.19 -59.23 42.53
CA LEU A 140 -0.06 -59.07 41.07
C LEU A 140 0.20 -57.62 40.68
N ALA A 141 -0.56 -56.67 41.24
CA ALA A 141 -0.38 -55.24 40.97
C ALA A 141 0.98 -54.69 41.46
N ALA A 142 1.62 -55.36 42.43
CA ALA A 142 2.95 -55.00 42.91
C ALA A 142 4.08 -55.49 42.00
N THR A 143 3.82 -56.42 41.08
CA THR A 143 4.82 -56.93 40.13
C THR A 143 5.28 -55.84 39.16
N ASP A 144 6.50 -55.98 38.65
CA ASP A 144 6.98 -55.06 37.61
C ASP A 144 6.16 -55.19 36.34
N ALA A 145 5.75 -56.41 35.95
CA ALA A 145 4.91 -56.64 34.78
C ALA A 145 3.60 -55.82 34.81
N ALA A 146 2.97 -55.66 35.97
CA ALA A 146 1.75 -54.86 36.12
C ALA A 146 2.02 -53.33 36.11
N LYS A 147 3.23 -52.90 36.48
CA LYS A 147 3.64 -51.49 36.51
C LYS A 147 4.20 -50.99 35.19
N GLN A 148 4.89 -51.86 34.44
CA GLN A 148 5.59 -51.53 33.20
C GLN A 148 4.70 -50.82 32.15
N PRO A 149 3.45 -51.24 31.90
CA PRO A 149 2.59 -50.55 30.93
C PRO A 149 2.42 -49.05 31.21
N VAL A 150 2.27 -48.66 32.49
CA VAL A 150 2.13 -47.24 32.86
C VAL A 150 3.41 -46.48 32.58
N VAL A 151 4.57 -47.07 32.86
CA VAL A 151 5.88 -46.46 32.57
C VAL A 151 6.04 -46.25 31.07
N VAL A 152 5.78 -47.28 30.26
CA VAL A 152 5.86 -47.20 28.80
C VAL A 152 4.95 -46.11 28.24
N ILE A 153 3.71 -46.02 28.69
CA ILE A 153 2.77 -45.01 28.21
C ILE A 153 3.25 -43.60 28.60
N ARG A 154 3.75 -43.40 29.82
CA ARG A 154 4.31 -42.11 30.26
C ARG A 154 5.53 -41.71 29.43
N ASP A 155 6.40 -42.65 29.11
CA ASP A 155 7.55 -42.39 28.24
C ASP A 155 7.11 -41.98 26.82
N GLN A 156 6.02 -42.58 26.31
CA GLN A 156 5.44 -42.20 25.03
C GLN A 156 4.87 -40.76 25.06
N PHE A 157 4.15 -40.37 26.11
CA PHE A 157 3.70 -38.98 26.31
C PHE A 157 4.88 -38.02 26.43
N ALA A 158 5.89 -38.33 27.25
CA ALA A 158 7.08 -37.51 27.39
C ALA A 158 7.88 -37.37 26.09
N ALA A 159 7.88 -38.40 25.23
CA ALA A 159 8.50 -38.32 23.91
C ALA A 159 7.69 -37.43 22.96
N LEU A 160 6.36 -37.53 22.98
CA LEU A 160 5.44 -36.67 22.22
C LEU A 160 5.65 -35.20 22.59
N ASP A 161 5.66 -34.89 23.89
CA ASP A 161 5.78 -33.53 24.39
C ASP A 161 7.16 -32.93 24.10
N ARG A 162 8.25 -33.70 24.30
CA ARG A 162 9.61 -33.26 23.94
C ARG A 162 9.74 -32.91 22.46
N GLN A 163 9.12 -33.71 21.59
CA GLN A 163 9.15 -33.45 20.15
C GLN A 163 8.38 -32.16 19.80
N GLN A 164 7.21 -31.93 20.40
CA GLN A 164 6.44 -30.69 20.17
C GLN A 164 7.18 -29.46 20.69
N LEU A 165 7.79 -29.54 21.88
CA LEU A 165 8.58 -28.45 22.45
C LEU A 165 9.81 -28.12 21.58
N ALA A 166 10.56 -29.13 21.11
CA ALA A 166 11.72 -28.91 20.25
C ALA A 166 11.34 -28.22 18.92
N LEU A 167 10.22 -28.63 18.32
CA LEU A 167 9.71 -28.00 17.09
C LEU A 167 9.27 -26.54 17.33
N SER A 168 8.65 -26.25 18.48
CA SER A 168 8.21 -24.89 18.80
C SER A 168 9.38 -23.91 18.99
N VAL A 169 10.49 -24.35 19.59
CA VAL A 169 11.68 -23.52 19.81
C VAL A 169 12.38 -23.19 18.49
N VAL A 170 12.57 -24.18 17.62
CA VAL A 170 13.20 -23.97 16.30
C VAL A 170 12.36 -23.04 15.42
N ARG A 171 11.03 -23.19 15.46
CA ARG A 171 10.12 -22.37 14.66
C ARG A 171 10.05 -20.93 15.12
N ARG A 172 10.04 -20.67 16.44
CA ARG A 172 10.12 -19.31 16.99
C ARG A 172 11.38 -18.57 16.57
N ALA A 173 12.51 -19.27 16.42
CA ALA A 173 13.75 -18.68 15.91
C ALA A 173 13.68 -18.34 14.40
N GLY A 174 12.94 -19.13 13.63
CA GLY A 174 12.66 -18.85 12.21
C GLY A 174 11.74 -17.65 11.99
N ALA A 175 10.68 -17.54 12.79
CA ALA A 175 9.65 -16.48 12.70
C ALA A 175 10.22 -15.06 12.81
N ALA A 176 11.27 -14.88 13.62
CA ALA A 176 11.93 -13.58 13.78
C ALA A 176 12.52 -13.04 12.46
N HIS A 177 12.97 -13.92 11.56
CA HIS A 177 13.55 -13.50 10.27
C HIS A 177 12.49 -13.00 9.29
N SER A 178 11.30 -13.61 9.29
CA SER A 178 10.19 -13.24 8.41
C SER A 178 9.59 -11.87 8.79
N VAL A 179 9.53 -11.56 10.09
CA VAL A 179 9.08 -10.24 10.59
C VAL A 179 10.03 -9.12 10.14
N VAL A 180 11.35 -9.35 10.26
CA VAL A 180 12.35 -8.32 9.93
C VAL A 180 12.36 -8.02 8.43
N LEU A 181 12.29 -9.05 7.57
CA LEU A 181 12.17 -8.86 6.12
C LEU A 181 10.90 -8.08 5.76
N ALA A 182 9.75 -8.43 6.35
CA ALA A 182 8.50 -7.73 6.12
C ALA A 182 8.58 -6.24 6.51
N LEU A 183 9.21 -5.92 7.64
CA LEU A 183 9.45 -4.54 8.06
C LEU A 183 10.33 -3.79 7.07
N TRP A 184 11.44 -4.39 6.63
CA TRP A 184 12.32 -3.77 5.64
C TRP A 184 11.63 -3.52 4.30
N PHE A 185 10.81 -4.46 3.82
CA PHE A 185 10.01 -4.26 2.62
C PHE A 185 8.94 -3.19 2.79
N GLY A 186 8.28 -3.12 3.95
CA GLY A 186 7.31 -2.05 4.24
C GLY A 186 7.98 -0.67 4.29
N VAL A 187 9.16 -0.57 4.91
CA VAL A 187 9.95 0.68 4.91
C VAL A 187 10.40 1.05 3.50
N ALA A 188 10.89 0.08 2.72
CA ALA A 188 11.32 0.30 1.34
C ALA A 188 10.15 0.74 0.44
N GLY A 189 8.98 0.14 0.61
CA GLY A 189 7.74 0.50 -0.08
C GLY A 189 7.28 1.93 0.24
N LEU A 190 7.25 2.29 1.53
CA LEU A 190 6.94 3.65 1.97
C LEU A 190 7.91 4.69 1.38
N VAL A 191 9.22 4.40 1.39
CA VAL A 191 10.24 5.27 0.79
C VAL A 191 10.02 5.39 -0.72
N ALA A 192 9.73 4.29 -1.42
CA ALA A 192 9.45 4.31 -2.85
C ALA A 192 8.19 5.14 -3.18
N ALA A 193 7.12 5.00 -2.39
CA ALA A 193 5.89 5.77 -2.54
C ALA A 193 6.14 7.27 -2.33
N LEU A 194 6.91 7.65 -1.29
CA LEU A 194 7.29 9.04 -1.05
C LEU A 194 8.13 9.62 -2.20
N LEU A 195 9.08 8.86 -2.73
CA LEU A 195 9.90 9.27 -3.87
C LEU A 195 9.07 9.45 -5.14
N LEU A 196 8.10 8.56 -5.38
CA LEU A 196 7.17 8.69 -6.51
C LEU A 196 6.26 9.90 -6.38
N LEU A 197 5.72 10.17 -5.18
CA LEU A 197 4.92 11.37 -4.91
C LEU A 197 5.73 12.64 -5.11
N ALA A 198 6.95 12.70 -4.55
CA ALA A 198 7.84 13.84 -4.71
C ALA A 198 8.23 14.06 -6.18
N GLY A 199 8.62 12.99 -6.88
CA GLY A 199 8.94 13.04 -8.31
C GLY A 199 7.76 13.47 -9.17
N GLY A 200 6.58 12.91 -8.90
CA GLY A 200 5.33 13.27 -9.58
C GLY A 200 4.96 14.75 -9.37
N ALA A 201 5.07 15.26 -8.15
CA ALA A 201 4.83 16.66 -7.83
C ALA A 201 5.80 17.60 -8.58
N ILE A 202 7.09 17.25 -8.66
CA ILE A 202 8.10 18.02 -9.41
C ILE A 202 7.76 18.05 -10.90
N VAL A 203 7.41 16.90 -11.48
CA VAL A 203 7.03 16.80 -12.90
C VAL A 203 5.77 17.60 -13.19
N LEU A 204 4.72 17.45 -12.38
CA LEU A 204 3.47 18.19 -12.53
C LEU A 204 3.70 19.71 -12.44
N HIS A 205 4.49 20.15 -11.45
CA HIS A 205 4.82 21.55 -11.28
C HIS A 205 5.57 22.12 -12.50
N ARG A 206 6.54 21.38 -13.04
CA ARG A 206 7.35 21.82 -14.18
C ARG A 206 6.62 21.75 -15.52
N MET A 207 5.78 20.74 -15.74
CA MET A 207 5.12 20.49 -17.03
C MET A 207 3.75 21.15 -17.16
N VAL A 208 3.06 21.46 -16.05
CA VAL A 208 1.70 22.01 -16.08
C VAL A 208 1.64 23.35 -15.34
N VAL A 209 1.94 23.36 -14.04
CA VAL A 209 1.73 24.55 -13.20
C VAL A 209 2.57 25.74 -13.66
N ARG A 210 3.86 25.54 -13.94
CA ARG A 210 4.77 26.62 -14.34
C ARG A 210 4.45 27.18 -15.75
N PRO A 211 4.19 26.37 -16.79
CA PRO A 211 3.74 26.88 -18.09
C PRO A 211 2.40 27.60 -18.03
N VAL A 212 1.41 27.07 -17.31
CA VAL A 212 0.09 27.71 -17.15
C VAL A 212 0.22 29.07 -16.46
N LYS A 213 1.01 29.16 -15.38
CA LYS A 213 1.26 30.43 -14.70
C LYS A 213 1.93 31.46 -15.62
N ARG A 214 2.93 31.04 -16.42
CA ARG A 214 3.59 31.92 -17.39
C ARG A 214 2.64 32.43 -18.47
N LEU A 215 1.76 31.56 -18.98
CA LEU A 215 0.75 31.96 -19.96
C LEU A 215 -0.25 32.95 -19.34
N ALA A 216 -0.70 32.70 -18.11
CA ALA A 216 -1.57 33.61 -17.37
C ALA A 216 -0.91 34.98 -17.17
N ASP A 217 0.37 35.01 -16.77
CA ASP A 217 1.14 36.25 -16.60
C ASP A 217 1.28 37.02 -17.93
N ALA A 218 1.54 36.32 -19.05
CA ALA A 218 1.66 36.93 -20.37
C ALA A 218 0.34 37.49 -20.89
N VAL A 219 -0.77 36.76 -20.69
CA VAL A 219 -2.12 37.27 -20.99
C VAL A 219 -2.43 38.52 -20.18
N GLY A 220 -2.03 38.55 -18.89
CA GLY A 220 -2.15 39.74 -18.04
C GLY A 220 -1.40 40.95 -18.59
N ARG A 221 -0.15 40.76 -19.07
CA ARG A 221 0.64 41.82 -19.71
C ARG A 221 0.02 42.32 -21.02
N LEU A 222 -0.42 41.40 -21.87
CA LEU A 222 -1.08 41.73 -23.14
C LEU A 222 -2.34 42.57 -22.90
N ARG A 223 -3.16 42.18 -21.91
CA ARG A 223 -4.34 42.95 -21.47
C ARG A 223 -3.95 44.33 -20.88
N GLY A 224 -2.78 44.44 -20.28
CA GLY A 224 -2.20 45.68 -19.78
C GLY A 224 -1.66 46.63 -20.86
N GLY A 225 -1.74 46.24 -22.14
CA GLY A 225 -1.29 47.05 -23.28
C GLY A 225 0.12 46.73 -23.78
N ASP A 226 0.81 45.76 -23.17
CA ASP A 226 2.13 45.30 -23.61
C ASP A 226 2.00 44.25 -24.72
N LEU A 227 1.93 44.72 -25.96
CA LEU A 227 1.79 43.86 -27.16
C LEU A 227 3.02 43.03 -27.49
N SER A 228 4.18 43.37 -26.89
CA SER A 228 5.43 42.63 -27.06
C SER A 228 5.50 41.35 -26.20
N ALA A 229 4.51 41.12 -25.34
CA ALA A 229 4.47 39.95 -24.46
C ALA A 229 4.47 38.64 -25.26
N ARG A 230 5.38 37.72 -24.93
CA ARG A 230 5.49 36.39 -25.55
C ARG A 230 5.72 35.30 -24.50
N VAL A 231 5.26 34.09 -24.80
CA VAL A 231 5.46 32.91 -23.95
C VAL A 231 6.46 31.97 -24.63
N PRO A 232 7.44 31.40 -23.89
CA PRO A 232 8.34 30.41 -24.48
C PRO A 232 7.55 29.19 -24.98
N GLU A 233 7.73 28.83 -26.25
CA GLU A 233 7.12 27.65 -26.90
C GLU A 233 7.77 26.32 -26.45
N ARG A 234 8.35 26.32 -25.25
CA ARG A 234 8.94 25.15 -24.61
C ARG A 234 7.85 24.44 -23.81
N GLY A 235 6.95 23.77 -24.53
CA GLY A 235 5.87 22.95 -23.98
C GLY A 235 5.60 21.74 -24.87
N THR A 236 5.26 20.60 -24.29
CA THR A 236 4.90 19.38 -25.05
C THR A 236 3.40 19.16 -25.01
N GLY A 237 2.78 18.90 -26.16
CA GLY A 237 1.34 18.67 -26.29
C GLY A 237 0.55 19.97 -26.34
N GLU A 238 -0.63 19.94 -25.74
CA GLU A 238 -1.70 20.94 -25.82
C GLU A 238 -1.26 22.31 -25.27
N LEU A 239 -0.44 22.32 -24.20
CA LEU A 239 0.09 23.57 -23.64
C LEU A 239 1.12 24.27 -24.56
N GLY A 240 1.82 23.50 -25.39
CA GLY A 240 2.72 24.06 -26.40
C GLY A 240 1.93 24.73 -27.53
N GLU A 241 0.87 24.08 -27.99
CA GLU A 241 -0.05 24.63 -28.99
C GLU A 241 -0.73 25.92 -28.50
N LEU A 242 -1.15 25.98 -27.23
CA LEU A 242 -1.67 27.21 -26.63
C LEU A 242 -0.64 28.35 -26.63
N ALA A 243 0.64 28.06 -26.35
CA ALA A 243 1.69 29.07 -26.35
C ALA A 243 1.95 29.62 -27.76
N VAL A 244 1.95 28.75 -28.79
CA VAL A 244 2.08 29.15 -30.19
C VAL A 244 0.88 30.03 -30.60
N GLY A 245 -0.34 29.60 -30.29
CA GLY A 245 -1.56 30.36 -30.60
C GLY A 245 -1.60 31.72 -29.90
N PHE A 246 -1.16 31.80 -28.64
CA PHE A 246 -1.03 33.07 -27.92
C PHE A 246 -0.02 34.01 -28.57
N ASN A 247 1.16 33.50 -28.94
CA ASN A 247 2.20 34.32 -29.58
C ASN A 247 1.76 34.86 -30.95
N ALA A 248 1.06 34.04 -31.74
CA ALA A 248 0.50 34.46 -33.03
C ALA A 248 -0.53 35.60 -32.86
N MET A 249 -1.46 35.45 -31.91
CA MET A 249 -2.43 36.50 -31.59
C MET A 249 -1.76 37.80 -31.12
N ALA A 250 -0.73 37.70 -30.27
CA ALA A 250 0.01 38.87 -29.80
C ALA A 250 0.74 39.57 -30.95
N GLN A 251 1.28 38.81 -31.92
CA GLN A 251 1.94 39.35 -33.11
C GLN A 251 0.94 40.04 -34.06
N GLU A 252 -0.23 39.45 -34.29
CA GLU A 252 -1.29 40.08 -35.09
C GLU A 252 -1.77 41.39 -34.46
N LEU A 253 -1.90 41.42 -33.14
CA LEU A 253 -2.35 42.62 -32.41
C LEU A 253 -1.29 43.74 -32.44
N GLU A 254 -0.01 43.39 -32.32
CA GLU A 254 1.11 44.32 -32.46
C GLU A 254 1.17 44.91 -33.88
N ALA A 255 1.11 44.07 -34.92
CA ALA A 255 1.10 44.52 -36.30
C ALA A 255 -0.09 45.43 -36.63
N ALA A 256 -1.30 45.08 -36.14
CA ALA A 256 -2.49 45.91 -36.33
C ALA A 256 -2.36 47.29 -35.65
N ARG A 257 -1.67 47.36 -34.50
CA ARG A 257 -1.40 48.64 -33.84
C ARG A 257 -0.38 49.48 -34.62
N ASP A 258 0.71 48.87 -35.07
CA ASP A 258 1.75 49.56 -35.85
C ASP A 258 1.17 50.12 -37.15
N GLU A 259 0.29 49.36 -37.83
CA GLU A 259 -0.42 49.82 -39.03
C GLU A 259 -1.30 51.04 -38.75
N VAL A 260 -2.06 51.03 -37.65
CA VAL A 260 -2.90 52.18 -37.25
C VAL A 260 -2.04 53.40 -36.89
N GLU A 261 -0.91 53.21 -36.21
CA GLU A 261 0.03 54.29 -35.88
C GLU A 261 0.67 54.88 -37.14
N GLN A 262 1.03 54.04 -38.11
CA GLN A 262 1.59 54.47 -39.40
C GLN A 262 0.56 55.24 -40.23
N GLN A 263 -0.69 54.76 -40.31
CA GLN A 263 -1.79 55.47 -40.97
C GLN A 263 -2.07 56.83 -40.31
N ASN A 264 -2.05 56.91 -38.98
CA ASN A 264 -2.22 58.18 -38.27
C ASN A 264 -1.07 59.16 -38.56
N ALA A 265 0.18 58.69 -38.61
CA ALA A 265 1.33 59.52 -38.96
C ALA A 265 1.24 60.04 -40.41
N GLU A 266 0.78 59.20 -41.35
CA GLU A 266 0.55 59.60 -42.73
C GLU A 266 -0.57 60.65 -42.84
N LEU A 267 -1.70 60.45 -42.16
CA LEU A 267 -2.79 61.42 -42.11
C LEU A 267 -2.36 62.76 -41.51
N GLN A 268 -1.53 62.74 -40.46
CA GLN A 268 -0.95 63.97 -39.89
C GLN A 268 0.00 64.67 -40.87
N GLY A 269 0.81 63.90 -41.61
CA GLY A 269 1.67 64.42 -42.67
C GLY A 269 0.87 65.10 -43.77
N GLN A 270 -0.20 64.44 -44.26
CA GLN A 270 -1.10 64.99 -45.26
C GLN A 270 -1.79 66.29 -44.77
N GLN A 271 -2.22 66.34 -43.51
CA GLN A 271 -2.78 67.57 -42.93
C GLN A 271 -1.76 68.71 -42.88
N ALA A 272 -0.52 68.44 -42.49
CA ALA A 272 0.55 69.45 -42.44
C ALA A 272 0.89 69.98 -43.85
N GLU A 273 0.88 69.11 -44.85
CA GLU A 273 1.08 69.49 -46.25
C GLU A 273 -0.08 70.37 -46.76
N LEU A 274 -1.33 69.96 -46.53
CA LEU A 274 -2.52 70.75 -46.86
C LEU A 274 -2.48 72.15 -46.23
N GLN A 275 -2.10 72.26 -44.96
CA GLN A 275 -1.94 73.55 -44.29
C GLN A 275 -0.84 74.40 -44.93
N THR A 276 0.27 73.79 -45.32
CA THR A 276 1.38 74.48 -45.99
C THR A 276 0.97 75.00 -47.36
N VAL A 277 0.23 74.20 -48.14
CA VAL A 277 -0.33 74.59 -49.45
C VAL A 277 -1.37 75.70 -49.28
N LEU A 278 -2.28 75.60 -48.31
CA LEU A 278 -3.24 76.68 -48.04
C LEU A 278 -2.54 77.99 -47.66
N ALA A 279 -1.47 77.92 -46.86
CA ALA A 279 -0.66 79.09 -46.50
C ALA A 279 0.13 79.68 -47.69
N SER A 280 0.55 78.86 -48.66
CA SER A 280 1.20 79.38 -49.88
C SER A 280 0.19 79.99 -50.86
N VAL A 281 -1.00 79.39 -50.99
CA VAL A 281 -2.10 79.96 -51.77
C VAL A 281 -2.59 81.28 -51.15
N GLY A 282 -2.70 81.35 -49.82
CA GLY A 282 -3.00 82.60 -49.12
C GLY A 282 -2.00 83.71 -49.45
N ARG A 283 -0.70 83.40 -49.40
CA ARG A 283 0.37 84.34 -49.79
C ARG A 283 0.31 84.74 -51.26
N GLN A 284 0.08 83.80 -52.19
CA GLN A 284 -0.08 84.11 -53.61
C GLN A 284 -1.26 85.05 -53.87
N LYS A 285 -2.35 84.88 -53.11
CA LYS A 285 -3.51 85.75 -53.21
C LYS A 285 -3.19 87.15 -52.70
N GLU A 286 -2.52 87.30 -51.55
CA GLU A 286 -2.06 88.60 -51.04
C GLU A 286 -1.10 89.29 -52.02
N ASP A 287 -0.15 88.55 -52.60
CA ASP A 287 0.78 89.07 -53.61
C ASP A 287 0.05 89.51 -54.89
N ALA A 288 -0.93 88.73 -55.36
CA ALA A 288 -1.75 89.06 -56.53
C ALA A 288 -2.63 90.28 -56.27
N GLU A 289 -3.21 90.42 -55.08
CA GLU A 289 -3.98 91.59 -54.67
C GLU A 289 -3.09 92.84 -54.58
N ALA A 290 -1.88 92.71 -54.02
CA ALA A 290 -0.90 93.80 -53.99
C ALA A 290 -0.47 94.24 -55.40
N LEU A 291 -0.24 93.30 -56.31
CA LEU A 291 0.07 93.59 -57.71
C LEU A 291 -1.10 94.23 -58.45
N HIS A 292 -2.34 93.78 -58.20
CA HIS A 292 -3.53 94.37 -58.78
C HIS A 292 -3.73 95.82 -58.29
N HIS A 293 -3.58 96.05 -56.98
CA HIS A 293 -3.69 97.37 -56.38
C HIS A 293 -2.58 98.32 -56.86
N PHE A 294 -1.37 97.80 -57.09
CA PHE A 294 -0.26 98.53 -57.73
C PHE A 294 -0.57 98.87 -59.20
N GLY A 295 -1.17 97.93 -59.94
CA GLY A 295 -1.64 98.16 -61.31
C GLY A 295 -2.73 99.25 -61.41
N GLU A 296 -3.68 99.26 -60.47
CA GLU A 296 -4.69 100.33 -60.38
C GLU A 296 -4.07 101.69 -60.06
N GLN A 297 -3.06 101.75 -59.17
CA GLN A 297 -2.34 103.00 -58.89
C GLN A 297 -1.53 103.51 -60.10
N LEU A 298 -0.92 102.61 -60.88
CA LEU A 298 -0.24 102.94 -62.13
C LEU A 298 -1.21 103.45 -63.21
N ALA A 299 -2.39 102.84 -63.32
CA ALA A 299 -3.44 103.29 -64.23
C ALA A 299 -3.98 104.67 -63.85
N ALA A 300 -4.11 104.96 -62.54
CA ALA A 300 -4.48 106.28 -62.05
C ALA A 300 -3.42 107.37 -62.31
N GLN A 301 -2.13 107.01 -62.37
CA GLN A 301 -1.06 107.95 -62.73
C GLN A 301 -0.93 108.20 -64.25
N THR A 302 -1.33 107.26 -65.10
CA THR A 302 -1.23 107.40 -66.57
C THR A 302 -2.43 108.12 -67.21
N GLN A 303 -3.56 108.27 -66.51
CA GLN A 303 -4.72 109.02 -66.99
C GLN A 303 -4.66 110.55 -66.79
N VAL A 304 -3.52 111.10 -66.34
CA VAL A 304 -3.36 112.56 -66.10
C VAL A 304 -2.60 113.30 -67.22
N GLU A 305 -2.13 112.62 -68.28
CA GLU A 305 -1.39 113.24 -69.40
C GLU A 305 -2.08 113.11 -70.77
N GLN A 306 -3.40 113.31 -70.85
CA GLN A 306 -4.06 113.66 -72.12
C GLN A 306 -4.83 114.97 -72.01
#